data_AF-A0A519T9A8-F1
#
_entry.id   AF-A0A519T9A8-F1
#
_cell.length_a   1.000
_cell.length_b   1.000
_cell.length_c   1.000
_cell.angle_alpha   90.00
_cell.angle_beta   90.00
_cell.angle_gamma   90.00
#
_symmetry.space_group_name_H-M   'P 1'
#
loop_
_entity.id
_entity.type
_entity.pdbx_description
1 polymer ?
#
loop_
_entity_poly.entity_id
_entity_poly.type
_entity_poly.pdbx_seq_one_letter_code
_entity_poly.pdbx_strand_id
1 'polypeptide(L)'
;PTVGVALLVFLAVLGTTRYVSLSSMSAGIAFAFLQLLPAFRPASSLQIWFGFLLAAMLIYTHRANIGRLRAGTESRVPLWGKR
;
A
#
# COMPACT_ATOMS: atom_id res chain seq x y z
N PRO A 1 4.17 3.85 15.06
CA PRO A 1 5.12 4.57 14.18
C PRO A 1 5.09 4.08 12.72
N THR A 2 5.27 2.77 12.49
CA THR A 2 5.39 2.16 11.16
C THR A 2 4.15 2.33 10.27
N VAL A 3 2.96 2.15 10.86
CA VAL A 3 1.67 2.34 10.17
C VAL A 3 1.48 3.78 9.70
N GLY A 4 1.90 4.77 10.51
CA GLY A 4 1.79 6.18 10.16
C GLY A 4 2.66 6.55 8.95
N VAL A 5 3.88 6.00 8.87
CA VAL A 5 4.76 6.19 7.71
C VAL A 5 4.17 5.52 6.46
N ALA A 6 3.65 4.30 6.60
CA ALA A 6 2.98 3.62 5.48
C ALA A 6 1.75 4.39 4.98
N LEU A 7 0.97 5.00 5.87
CA LEU A 7 -0.17 5.84 5.50
C LEU A 7 0.27 7.13 4.78
N LEU A 8 1.38 7.74 5.20
CA LEU A 8 1.95 8.89 4.50
C LEU A 8 2.40 8.52 3.08
N VAL A 9 3.09 7.39 2.93
CA VAL A 9 3.49 6.86 1.61
C VAL A 9 2.25 6.58 0.75
N PHE A 10 1.21 5.97 1.33
CA PHE A 10 -0.07 5.75 0.66
C PHE A 10 -0.65 7.07 0.14
N LEU A 11 -0.81 8.08 1.01
CA LEU A 11 -1.40 9.37 0.61
C LEU A 11 -0.56 10.10 -0.44
N ALA A 12 0.77 10.05 -0.33
CA ALA A 12 1.68 10.67 -1.30
C ALA A 12 1.58 10.00 -2.68
N VAL A 13 1.60 8.66 -2.72
CA VAL A 13 1.47 7.91 -3.98
C VAL A 13 0.06 8.03 -4.55
N LEU A 14 -0.97 8.04 -3.69
CA LEU A 14 -2.36 8.23 -4.12
C LEU A 14 -2.55 9.62 -4.74
N GLY A 15 -2.01 10.66 -4.12
CA GLY A 15 -2.11 12.04 -4.62
C GLY A 15 -1.42 12.24 -5.96
N THR A 16 -0.28 11.58 -6.18
CA THR A 16 0.51 11.70 -7.41
C THR A 16 -0.03 10.82 -8.54
N THR A 17 -0.35 9.56 -8.25
CA THR A 17 -0.72 8.56 -9.27
C THR A 17 -2.22 8.48 -9.49
N ARG A 18 -3.04 8.87 -8.50
CA ARG A 18 -4.50 8.70 -8.45
C ARG A 18 -4.97 7.25 -8.56
N TYR A 19 -4.08 6.30 -8.30
CA TYR A 19 -4.37 4.88 -8.27
C TYR A 19 -4.28 4.37 -6.84
N VAL A 20 -5.43 4.00 -6.26
CA VAL A 20 -5.48 3.41 -4.90
C VAL A 20 -4.67 2.13 -4.86
N SER A 21 -4.75 1.30 -5.89
CA SER A 21 -3.95 0.09 -6.06
C SER A 21 -2.45 0.32 -5.97
N LEU A 22 -1.95 1.30 -6.73
CA LEU A 22 -0.52 1.61 -6.73
C LEU A 22 -0.05 2.16 -5.38
N SER A 23 -0.87 3.01 -4.75
CA SER A 23 -0.57 3.57 -3.44
C SER A 23 -0.57 2.51 -2.32
N SER A 24 -1.52 1.59 -2.34
CA SER A 24 -1.61 0.46 -1.40
C SER A 24 -0.44 -0.51 -1.55
N MET A 25 -0.03 -0.83 -2.78
CA MET A 25 1.18 -1.62 -3.04
C MET A 25 2.43 -0.95 -2.45
N SER A 26 2.61 0.33 -2.74
CA SER A 26 3.76 1.11 -2.30
C SER A 26 3.82 1.20 -0.77
N ALA A 27 2.67 1.46 -0.13
CA ALA A 27 2.54 1.49 1.32
C ALA A 27 2.78 0.13 1.97
N GLY A 28 2.32 -0.97 1.36
CA GLY A 28 2.56 -2.33 1.84
C GLY A 28 4.03 -2.73 1.79
N ILE A 29 4.72 -2.39 0.69
CA ILE A 29 6.17 -2.62 0.56
C ILE A 29 6.94 -1.79 1.58
N ALA A 30 6.61 -0.49 1.70
CA ALA A 30 7.21 0.38 2.70
C ALA A 30 6.98 -0.16 4.12
N PHE A 31 5.78 -0.63 4.44
CA PHE A 31 5.46 -1.22 5.74
C PHE A 31 6.31 -2.46 6.03
N ALA A 32 6.43 -3.39 5.07
CA ALA A 32 7.23 -4.60 5.22
C ALA A 32 8.72 -4.27 5.43
N PHE A 33 9.27 -3.34 4.63
CA PHE A 33 10.66 -2.91 4.75
C PHE A 33 10.94 -2.16 6.05
N LEU A 34 10.02 -1.29 6.49
CA LEU A 34 10.20 -0.54 7.72
C LEU A 34 10.26 -1.45 8.94
N GLN A 35 9.53 -2.57 8.97
CA GLN A 35 9.61 -3.53 10.08
C GLN A 35 10.97 -4.24 10.20
N LEU A 36 11.78 -4.24 9.13
CA LEU A 36 13.14 -4.78 9.15
C LEU A 36 14.15 -3.79 9.76
N LEU A 37 13.82 -2.50 9.85
CA LEU A 37 14.71 -1.48 10.40
C LEU A 37 14.68 -1.49 11.94
N PRO A 38 15.85 -1.41 12.63
CA PRO A 38 15.92 -1.43 14.09
C PRO A 38 15.08 -0.33 14.76
N ALA A 39 14.98 0.84 14.13
CA ALA A 39 14.23 1.99 14.65
C ALA A 39 12.70 1.81 14.63
N PHE A 40 12.18 0.87 13.82
CA PHE A 40 10.75 0.62 13.66
C PHE A 40 10.37 -0.83 13.98
N ARG A 41 11.33 -1.60 14.52
CA ARG A 41 11.15 -3.01 14.86
C ARG A 41 10.14 -3.12 15.99
N PRO A 42 9.00 -3.79 15.78
CA PRO A 42 8.01 -3.94 16.83
C PRO A 42 8.53 -4.87 17.93
N ALA A 43 8.19 -4.59 19.19
CA ALA A 43 8.54 -5.46 20.32
C ALA A 43 7.83 -6.82 20.28
N SER A 44 6.75 -6.92 19.49
CA SER A 44 5.96 -8.15 19.34
C SER A 44 6.22 -8.80 17.97
N SER A 45 6.66 -10.05 17.99
CA SER A 45 6.85 -10.85 16.76
C SER A 45 5.55 -11.03 15.96
N LEU A 46 4.40 -10.89 16.62
CA LEU A 46 3.07 -10.99 16.02
C LEU A 46 2.78 -9.84 15.05
N GLN A 47 3.28 -8.62 15.31
CA GLN A 47 3.16 -7.49 14.37
C GLN A 47 3.97 -7.70 13.09
N ILE A 48 5.12 -8.37 13.19
CA ILE A 48 5.94 -8.70 12.02
C ILE A 48 5.15 -9.64 11.10
N TRP A 49 4.60 -10.71 11.65
CA TRP A 49 3.74 -11.65 10.92
C TRP A 49 2.51 -10.98 10.31
N PHE A 50 1.83 -10.11 11.07
CA PHE A 50 0.72 -9.34 10.55
C PHE A 50 1.11 -8.45 9.37
N GLY A 51 2.29 -7.84 9.39
CA GLY A 51 2.77 -7.03 8.27
C GLY A 51 3.07 -7.83 7.01
N PHE A 52 3.65 -9.01 7.15
CA PHE A 52 3.85 -9.92 6.03
C PHE A 52 2.52 -10.43 5.47
N LEU A 53 1.57 -10.79 6.35
CA LEU A 53 0.23 -11.20 5.94
C LEU A 53 -0.50 -10.07 5.20
N LEU A 54 -0.41 -8.85 5.70
CA LEU A 54 -1.02 -7.67 5.09
C LEU A 54 -0.37 -7.36 3.72
N ALA A 55 0.95 -7.46 3.62
CA ALA A 55 1.67 -7.31 2.35
C ALA A 55 1.27 -8.39 1.33
N ALA A 56 1.15 -9.65 1.76
CA ALA A 56 0.68 -10.74 0.91
C ALA A 56 -0.77 -10.54 0.45
N MET A 57 -1.66 -10.14 1.36
CA MET A 57 -3.06 -9.86 1.05
C MET A 57 -3.22 -8.65 0.11
N LEU A 58 -2.36 -7.64 0.26
CA LEU A 58 -2.28 -6.49 -0.63
C LEU A 58 -1.87 -6.90 -2.05
N ILE A 59 -0.82 -7.72 -2.18
CA ILE A 59 -0.39 -8.27 -3.47
C ILE A 59 -1.52 -9.10 -4.09
N TYR A 60 -2.18 -9.95 -3.30
CA TYR A 60 -3.27 -10.81 -3.77
C TYR A 60 -4.47 -10.00 -4.28
N THR A 61 -4.89 -8.99 -3.52
CA THR A 61 -5.99 -8.07 -3.89
C THR A 61 -5.66 -7.31 -5.17
N HIS A 62 -4.40 -6.93 -5.36
CA HIS A 62 -4.02 -6.15 -6.52
C HIS A 62 -3.69 -6.95 -7.78
N ARG A 63 -3.58 -8.28 -7.73
CA ARG A 63 -3.34 -9.08 -8.95
C ARG A 63 -4.43 -8.85 -10.01
N ALA A 64 -5.68 -8.73 -9.58
CA ALA A 64 -6.82 -8.44 -10.46
C ALA A 64 -6.82 -6.99 -10.95
N ASN A 65 -6.32 -6.07 -10.11
CA ASN A 65 -6.19 -4.65 -10.43
C ASN A 65 -5.05 -4.37 -11.42
N ILE A 66 -3.91 -5.08 -11.35
CA ILE A 66 -2.82 -5.00 -12.34
C ILE A 66 -3.33 -5.38 -13.74
N GLY A 67 -4.17 -6.42 -13.83
CA GLY A 67 -4.82 -6.81 -15.09
C GLY A 67 -5.70 -5.69 -15.66
N ARG A 68 -6.46 -4.99 -14.81
CA ARG A 68 -7.30 -3.85 -15.20
C ARG A 68 -6.48 -2.58 -15.51
N LEU A 69 -5.37 -2.36 -14.81
CA LEU A 69 -4.41 -1.28 -15.06
C LEU A 69 -3.80 -1.40 -16.46
N ARG A 70 -3.34 -2.61 -16.83
CA ARG A 70 -2.82 -2.89 -18.18
C ARG A 70 -3.91 -2.83 -19.25
N ALA A 71 -5.16 -3.13 -18.89
CA ALA A 71 -6.32 -3.00 -19.78
C ALA A 71 -6.87 -1.55 -19.85
N GLY A 72 -6.35 -0.61 -19.04
CA GLY A 72 -6.84 0.77 -18.98
C GLY A 72 -8.24 0.93 -18.36
N THR A 73 -8.81 -0.13 -17.78
CA THR A 73 -10.19 -0.17 -17.22
C THR A 73 -10.24 0.09 -15.72
N GLU A 74 -9.10 0.37 -15.09
CA GLU A 74 -9.07 0.64 -13.67
C GLU A 74 -9.57 2.07 -13.38
N SER A 75 -10.55 2.18 -12.48
CA SER A 75 -11.09 3.46 -12.02
C SER A 75 -10.01 4.30 -11.36
N ARG A 76 -9.52 5.32 -12.09
CA ARG A 76 -8.72 6.40 -11.50
C ARG A 76 -9.56 7.05 -10.42
N VAL A 77 -9.03 7.20 -9.22
CA VAL A 77 -9.77 7.89 -8.17
C VAL A 77 -9.84 9.37 -8.53
N PRO A 78 -11.05 9.92 -8.74
CA PRO A 78 -11.21 11.34 -9.01
C PRO A 78 -10.94 12.10 -7.70
N LEU A 79 -9.70 12.57 -7.52
CA LEU A 79 -9.30 13.43 -6.39
C LEU A 79 -9.94 14.83 -6.45
N TRP A 80 -10.49 15.21 -7.60
CA TRP A 80 -11.31 16.40 -7.77
C TRP A 80 -12.58 15.96 -8.48
N GLY A 81 -13.73 16.19 -7.84
CA GLY A 81 -15.01 15.75 -8.37
C GLY A 81 -15.27 16.27 -9.78
N LYS A 82 -15.80 15.38 -10.62
CA LYS A 82 -16.89 15.76 -11.53
C LYS A 82 -17.91 14.63 -11.51
N ARG A 83 -19.17 15.06 -11.36
CA ARG A 83 -20.40 14.30 -11.56
C ARG A 83 -20.37 13.51 -12.85
#